data_AF-R4YJC0-F1
#
_entry.id   AF-R4YJC0-F1
#
_cell.length_a   1.000
_cell.length_b   1.000
_cell.length_c   1.000
_cell.angle_alpha   90.00
_cell.angle_beta   90.00
_cell.angle_gamma   90.00
#
_symmetry.space_group_name_H-M   'P 1'
#
loop_
_entity.id
_entity.type
_entity.pdbx_description
1 polymer ?
#
loop_
_entity_poly.entity_id
_entity_poly.type
_entity_poly.pdbx_seq_one_letter_code
_entity_poly.pdbx_strand_id
1 'polypeptide(L)'
;MAAFGTVFMPKMALASFDNNSWTASSIVPSDKLELHPGAHVLHYSSTCFEGLKAFKHEDGSVNVFRMDANIERMSQSSELLSLPAINKDQLAQMIKDAVGLYADEVPTPPGSMYIRPTHIGTEPAIGKAAAPTASSLLYVLLSPVGDYFTGGAKPLRLLLEEDGMRCAPHMGMIKSGGNYASALGPISRARKECNADQILFCPNGDVQETGAANFILIDGNEIITKALDSTFLHGVTRDSILTIARDAGMTVTERDFTVAELLERAKKPGTEAALSGTAAVLTPVGTLIHNGQEFTVGSGEPGETTNKLRQALNDIQWGKAEDKYGWLETI
;
A
#
# COMPACT_ATOMS: atom_id res chain seq x y z
N MET A 1 -5.98 -16.17 -14.95
CA MET A 1 -5.90 -14.71 -14.79
C MET A 1 -4.44 -14.33 -14.65
N ALA A 2 -3.98 -13.21 -15.23
CA ALA A 2 -2.59 -12.79 -15.09
C ALA A 2 -2.25 -12.46 -13.63
N ALA A 3 -0.97 -12.57 -13.25
CA ALA A 3 -0.52 -12.19 -11.91
C ALA A 3 -0.72 -10.68 -11.67
N PHE A 4 -0.93 -10.29 -10.41
CA PHE A 4 -1.14 -8.89 -10.04
C PHE A 4 -0.02 -8.00 -10.57
N GLY A 5 -0.36 -6.96 -11.33
CA GLY A 5 0.62 -5.99 -11.83
C GLY A 5 1.52 -6.49 -12.96
N THR A 6 1.18 -7.58 -13.68
CA THR A 6 1.99 -8.07 -14.82
C THR A 6 1.42 -7.74 -16.20
N VAL A 7 0.22 -7.15 -16.26
CA VAL A 7 -0.42 -6.69 -17.50
C VAL A 7 -0.71 -5.20 -17.34
N PHE A 8 -0.41 -4.41 -18.36
CA PHE A 8 -0.61 -2.96 -18.33
C PHE A 8 -1.50 -2.50 -19.48
N MET A 9 -2.29 -1.46 -19.23
CA MET A 9 -3.00 -0.77 -20.32
C MET A 9 -1.98 -0.14 -21.29
N PRO A 10 -2.25 -0.09 -22.62
CA PRO A 10 -1.27 0.32 -23.63
C PRO A 10 -0.75 1.77 -23.54
N LYS A 11 -1.46 2.64 -22.83
CA LYS A 11 -1.10 4.04 -22.66
C LYS A 11 -1.14 4.43 -21.18
N MET A 12 -0.37 5.47 -20.85
CA MET A 12 -0.26 6.05 -19.52
C MET A 12 -0.33 7.58 -19.58
N ALA A 13 -0.73 8.21 -18.48
CA ALA A 13 -0.57 9.65 -18.32
C ALA A 13 0.86 9.98 -17.87
N LEU A 14 1.44 11.06 -18.39
CA LEU A 14 2.82 11.49 -18.10
C LEU A 14 2.93 13.02 -18.07
N ALA A 15 3.69 13.55 -17.12
CA ALA A 15 4.10 14.95 -17.02
C ALA A 15 5.57 15.03 -16.60
N SER A 16 6.30 16.00 -17.16
CA SER A 16 7.72 16.21 -16.86
C SER A 16 7.89 17.49 -16.04
N PHE A 17 8.89 17.51 -15.17
CA PHE A 17 9.34 18.71 -14.48
C PHE A 17 10.72 19.12 -15.00
N ASP A 18 10.80 20.31 -15.59
CA ASP A 18 12.05 20.97 -15.95
C ASP A 18 11.93 22.48 -15.72
N ASN A 19 13.09 23.16 -15.59
CA ASN A 19 13.15 24.62 -15.45
C ASN A 19 12.20 25.18 -14.37
N ASN A 20 12.07 24.46 -13.25
CA ASN A 20 11.18 24.77 -12.12
C ASN A 20 9.67 24.79 -12.45
N SER A 21 9.23 24.06 -13.46
CA SER A 21 7.83 23.99 -13.86
C SER A 21 7.42 22.60 -14.33
N TRP A 22 6.16 22.24 -14.08
CA TRP A 22 5.54 21.05 -14.66
C TRP A 22 5.03 21.38 -16.07
N THR A 23 5.30 20.51 -17.03
CA THR A 23 4.63 20.53 -18.33
C THR A 23 3.17 20.16 -18.18
N ALA A 24 2.32 20.47 -19.18
CA ALA A 24 1.00 19.85 -19.27
C ALA A 24 1.13 18.31 -19.31
N SER A 25 0.14 17.61 -18.77
CA SER A 25 0.08 16.15 -18.85
C SER A 25 -0.27 15.71 -20.27
N SER A 26 0.18 14.51 -20.65
CA SER A 26 -0.14 13.88 -21.93
C SER A 26 -0.36 12.39 -21.77
N ILE A 27 -1.16 11.81 -22.68
CA ILE A 27 -1.35 10.36 -22.77
C ILE A 27 -0.36 9.81 -23.81
N VAL A 28 0.53 8.93 -23.36
CA VAL A 28 1.63 8.37 -24.16
C VAL A 28 1.64 6.85 -24.10
N PRO A 29 2.31 6.14 -25.03
CA PRO A 29 2.53 4.70 -24.91
C PRO A 29 3.21 4.34 -23.58
N SER A 30 2.81 3.22 -22.97
CA SER A 30 3.31 2.77 -21.66
C SER A 30 4.38 1.67 -21.72
N ASP A 31 4.89 1.37 -22.91
CA ASP A 31 5.80 0.25 -23.17
C ASP A 31 7.25 0.52 -22.73
N LYS A 32 7.68 1.78 -22.72
CA LYS A 32 9.03 2.18 -22.29
C LYS A 32 9.11 3.61 -21.75
N LEU A 33 10.17 3.87 -20.98
CA LEU A 33 10.64 5.20 -20.61
C LEU A 33 12.07 5.39 -21.15
N GLU A 34 12.35 6.54 -21.74
CA GLU A 34 13.70 6.90 -22.18
C GLU A 34 14.39 7.74 -21.09
N LEU A 35 15.42 7.18 -20.46
CA LEU A 35 16.17 7.82 -19.39
C LEU A 35 17.66 7.83 -19.74
N HIS A 36 18.34 8.94 -19.45
CA HIS A 36 19.80 8.98 -19.51
C HIS A 36 20.37 7.96 -18.50
N PRO A 37 21.44 7.19 -18.82
CA PRO A 37 21.99 6.21 -17.88
C PRO A 37 22.49 6.79 -16.55
N GLY A 38 22.83 8.08 -16.55
CA GLY A 38 23.18 8.86 -15.36
C GLY A 38 21.99 9.46 -14.59
N ALA A 39 20.74 9.11 -14.94
CA ALA A 39 19.55 9.66 -14.29
C ALA A 39 19.56 9.36 -12.79
N HIS A 40 19.27 10.38 -11.98
CA HIS A 40 19.38 10.33 -10.53
C HIS A 40 18.66 9.13 -9.89
N VAL A 41 17.47 8.76 -10.39
CA VAL A 41 16.71 7.59 -9.90
C VAL A 41 17.47 6.28 -10.03
N LEU A 42 18.29 6.10 -11.08
CA LEU A 42 19.01 4.85 -11.36
C LEU A 42 20.20 4.62 -10.41
N HIS A 43 20.68 5.68 -9.74
CA HIS A 43 21.86 5.62 -8.87
C HIS A 43 21.50 5.84 -7.39
N TYR A 44 20.52 6.69 -7.11
CA TYR A 44 20.23 7.18 -5.75
C TYR A 44 18.78 6.95 -5.30
N SER A 45 17.99 6.19 -6.07
CA SER A 45 16.62 5.82 -5.70
C SER A 45 15.71 7.01 -5.35
N SER A 46 15.88 8.14 -6.05
CA SER A 46 14.96 9.28 -5.97
C SER A 46 13.63 8.95 -6.64
N THR A 47 12.84 8.11 -5.98
CA THR A 47 11.57 7.58 -6.48
C THR A 47 10.58 7.30 -5.36
N CYS A 48 9.34 7.72 -5.59
CA CYS A 48 8.17 7.30 -4.83
C CYS A 48 7.02 6.92 -5.76
N PHE A 49 6.07 6.18 -5.23
CA PHE A 49 4.90 5.73 -5.98
C PHE A 49 3.67 5.67 -5.09
N GLU A 50 2.52 5.56 -5.74
CA GLU A 50 1.25 5.29 -5.08
C GLU A 50 0.58 4.01 -5.58
N GLY A 51 -0.42 3.57 -4.83
CA GLY A 51 -1.20 2.38 -5.14
C GLY A 51 -2.64 2.50 -4.69
N LEU A 52 -3.52 2.75 -5.66
CA LEU A 52 -4.96 2.86 -5.49
C LEU A 52 -5.69 2.04 -6.56
N LYS A 53 -7.02 2.01 -6.51
CA LYS A 53 -7.85 1.19 -7.40
C LYS A 53 -9.07 1.96 -7.88
N ALA A 54 -9.45 1.70 -9.14
CA ALA A 54 -10.74 2.01 -9.71
C ALA A 54 -11.61 0.75 -9.75
N PHE A 55 -12.90 0.94 -9.46
CA PHE A 55 -13.89 -0.13 -9.31
C PHE A 55 -15.07 0.14 -10.24
N LYS A 56 -15.46 -0.87 -11.02
CA LYS A 56 -16.66 -0.82 -11.86
C LYS A 56 -17.88 -1.20 -11.05
N HIS A 57 -18.90 -0.34 -11.06
CA HIS A 57 -20.19 -0.58 -10.41
C HIS A 57 -21.18 -1.23 -11.37
N GLU A 58 -22.31 -1.73 -10.86
CA GLU A 58 -23.33 -2.44 -11.65
C GLU A 58 -24.00 -1.54 -12.70
N ASP A 59 -24.09 -0.24 -12.45
CA ASP A 59 -24.62 0.77 -13.39
C ASP A 59 -23.63 1.15 -14.50
N GLY A 60 -22.42 0.58 -14.48
CA GLY A 60 -21.34 0.84 -15.43
C GLY A 60 -20.43 2.01 -15.05
N SER A 61 -20.74 2.76 -13.99
CA SER A 61 -19.86 3.83 -13.50
C SER A 61 -18.54 3.26 -12.96
N VAL A 62 -17.48 4.06 -13.08
CA VAL A 62 -16.15 3.73 -12.58
C VAL A 62 -15.79 4.70 -11.47
N ASN A 63 -15.45 4.17 -10.31
CA ASN A 63 -15.20 4.97 -9.12
C ASN A 63 -13.81 4.67 -8.55
N VAL A 64 -13.05 5.71 -8.23
CA VAL A 64 -11.73 5.60 -7.60
C VAL A 64 -11.88 5.76 -6.10
N PHE A 65 -11.30 4.82 -5.34
CA PHE A 65 -11.35 4.84 -3.88
C PHE A 65 -10.25 5.71 -3.28
N ARG A 66 -10.66 6.75 -2.55
CA ARG A 66 -9.82 7.67 -1.76
C ARG A 66 -8.65 8.24 -2.55
N MET A 67 -8.93 8.74 -3.75
CA MET A 67 -7.91 9.32 -4.62
C MET A 67 -7.16 10.46 -3.93
N ASP A 68 -7.90 11.34 -3.27
CA ASP A 68 -7.42 12.45 -2.44
C ASP A 68 -6.34 12.03 -1.43
N ALA A 69 -6.58 10.99 -0.64
CA ALA A 69 -5.67 10.53 0.40
C ALA A 69 -4.36 9.96 -0.19
N ASN A 70 -4.45 9.31 -1.35
CA ASN A 70 -3.27 8.80 -2.05
C ASN A 70 -2.47 9.94 -2.68
N ILE A 71 -3.12 10.95 -3.27
CA ILE A 71 -2.46 12.16 -3.81
C ILE A 71 -1.73 12.91 -2.69
N GLU A 72 -2.35 13.05 -1.52
CA GLU A 72 -1.72 13.69 -0.36
C GLU A 72 -0.44 12.95 0.06
N ARG A 73 -0.53 11.62 0.21
CA ARG A 73 0.63 10.80 0.59
C ARG A 73 1.73 10.78 -0.49
N MET A 74 1.37 10.88 -1.77
CA MET A 74 2.35 11.03 -2.85
C MET A 74 3.08 12.37 -2.79
N SER A 75 2.35 13.45 -2.48
CA SER A 75 2.93 14.78 -2.26
C SER A 75 3.90 14.76 -1.09
N GLN A 76 3.49 14.19 0.06
CA GLN A 76 4.35 14.02 1.23
C GLN A 76 5.60 13.18 0.91
N SER A 77 5.43 12.06 0.22
CA SER A 77 6.56 11.19 -0.16
C SER A 77 7.54 11.91 -1.09
N SER A 78 7.04 12.73 -2.02
CA SER A 78 7.87 13.53 -2.92
C SER A 78 8.68 14.57 -2.16
N GLU A 79 8.04 15.28 -1.22
CA GLU A 79 8.68 16.28 -0.37
C GLU A 79 9.76 15.66 0.53
N LEU A 80 9.46 14.56 1.23
CA LEU A 80 10.40 13.88 2.12
C LEU A 80 11.62 13.30 1.37
N LEU A 81 11.48 12.99 0.08
CA LEU A 81 12.59 12.59 -0.80
C LEU A 81 13.31 13.77 -1.46
N SER A 82 12.93 15.01 -1.16
CA SER A 82 13.44 16.21 -1.83
C SER A 82 13.28 16.14 -3.36
N LEU A 83 12.22 15.50 -3.85
CA LEU A 83 11.82 15.57 -5.25
C LEU A 83 11.08 16.88 -5.52
N PRO A 84 11.01 17.34 -6.79
CA PRO A 84 10.19 18.49 -7.16
C PRO A 84 8.74 18.37 -6.67
N ALA A 85 8.21 19.41 -6.03
CA ALA A 85 6.85 19.37 -5.50
C ALA A 85 5.84 19.09 -6.63
N ILE A 86 4.96 18.11 -6.44
CA ILE A 86 3.93 17.75 -7.43
C ILE A 86 2.78 18.76 -7.40
N ASN A 87 2.16 19.01 -8.56
CA ASN A 87 0.85 19.65 -8.62
C ASN A 87 -0.23 18.58 -8.37
N LYS A 88 -0.91 18.66 -7.22
CA LYS A 88 -1.92 17.69 -6.78
C LYS A 88 -3.12 17.61 -7.73
N ASP A 89 -3.59 18.75 -8.22
CA ASP A 89 -4.72 18.82 -9.17
C ASP A 89 -4.34 18.22 -10.52
N GLN A 90 -3.11 18.47 -10.97
CA GLN A 90 -2.59 17.85 -12.19
C GLN A 90 -2.52 16.32 -12.05
N LEU A 91 -2.04 15.80 -10.90
CA LEU A 91 -2.02 14.36 -10.66
C LEU A 91 -3.43 13.76 -10.61
N ALA A 92 -4.39 14.45 -9.98
CA ALA A 92 -5.80 14.03 -9.99
C ALA A 92 -6.33 13.92 -11.42
N GLN A 93 -6.06 14.93 -12.26
CA GLN A 93 -6.47 14.92 -13.66
C GLN A 93 -5.77 13.80 -14.45
N MET A 94 -4.48 13.56 -14.22
CA MET A 94 -3.75 12.46 -14.86
C MET A 94 -4.35 11.09 -14.53
N ILE A 95 -4.80 10.88 -13.29
CA ILE A 95 -5.49 9.64 -12.90
C ILE A 95 -6.85 9.55 -13.60
N LYS A 96 -7.64 10.62 -13.58
CA LYS A 96 -8.95 10.68 -14.26
C LYS A 96 -8.84 10.41 -15.75
N ASP A 97 -7.92 11.08 -16.44
CA ASP A 97 -7.70 10.91 -17.87
C ASP A 97 -7.27 9.48 -18.22
N ALA A 98 -6.35 8.91 -17.44
CA ALA A 98 -5.89 7.54 -17.65
C ALA A 98 -7.01 6.52 -17.41
N VAL A 99 -7.75 6.64 -16.30
CA VAL A 99 -8.83 5.71 -15.96
C VAL A 99 -10.00 5.87 -16.92
N GLY A 100 -10.39 7.10 -17.27
CA GLY A 100 -11.47 7.39 -18.20
C GLY A 100 -11.19 6.86 -19.61
N LEU A 101 -9.94 6.89 -20.06
CA LEU A 101 -9.52 6.28 -21.33
C LEU A 101 -9.76 4.77 -21.39
N TYR A 102 -9.71 4.10 -20.23
CA TYR A 102 -9.82 2.64 -20.10
C TYR A 102 -10.97 2.21 -19.17
N ALA A 103 -12.04 3.02 -19.10
CA ALA A 103 -13.16 2.79 -18.20
C ALA A 103 -13.91 1.48 -18.52
N ASP A 104 -14.00 1.14 -19.81
CA ASP A 104 -14.64 -0.09 -20.27
C ASP A 104 -13.85 -1.35 -19.90
N GLU A 105 -12.51 -1.23 -19.83
CA GLU A 105 -11.57 -2.29 -19.48
C GLU A 105 -11.41 -2.50 -17.97
N VAL A 106 -12.01 -1.67 -17.12
CA VAL A 106 -12.04 -1.89 -15.67
C VAL A 106 -12.76 -3.22 -15.38
N PRO A 107 -12.08 -4.20 -14.75
CA PRO A 107 -12.69 -5.50 -14.47
C PRO A 107 -13.92 -5.38 -13.57
N THR A 108 -14.92 -6.22 -13.82
CA THR A 108 -16.08 -6.39 -12.94
C THR A 108 -15.67 -7.07 -11.63
N PRO A 109 -16.44 -6.92 -10.53
CA PRO A 109 -16.19 -7.65 -9.29
C PRO A 109 -16.01 -9.16 -9.53
N PRO A 110 -15.09 -9.84 -8.84
CA PRO A 110 -14.18 -9.35 -7.79
C PRO A 110 -12.90 -8.68 -8.30
N GLY A 111 -12.85 -8.26 -9.57
CA GLY A 111 -11.74 -7.53 -10.15
C GLY A 111 -11.80 -6.01 -9.94
N SER A 112 -10.70 -5.34 -10.25
CA SER A 112 -10.55 -3.87 -10.23
C SER A 112 -9.42 -3.44 -11.17
N MET A 113 -9.33 -2.14 -11.46
CA MET A 113 -8.18 -1.57 -12.17
C MET A 113 -7.22 -0.97 -11.14
N TYR A 114 -6.02 -1.51 -11.04
CA TYR A 114 -4.97 -0.97 -10.18
C TYR A 114 -4.28 0.22 -10.85
N ILE A 115 -4.16 1.32 -10.12
CA ILE A 115 -3.60 2.59 -10.58
C ILE A 115 -2.26 2.77 -9.88
N ARG A 116 -1.20 3.06 -10.66
CA ARG A 116 0.18 3.20 -10.18
C ARG A 116 0.75 4.55 -10.61
N PRO A 117 0.46 5.63 -9.86
CA PRO A 117 1.21 6.88 -9.96
C PRO A 117 2.66 6.65 -9.51
N THR A 118 3.63 7.22 -10.22
CA THR A 118 5.06 7.08 -9.91
C THR A 118 5.80 8.37 -10.25
N HIS A 119 6.66 8.82 -9.34
CA HIS A 119 7.46 10.04 -9.48
C HIS A 119 8.95 9.71 -9.34
N ILE A 120 9.75 10.08 -10.35
CA ILE A 120 11.17 9.74 -10.42
C ILE A 120 12.04 10.97 -10.79
N GLY A 121 13.21 11.08 -10.17
CA GLY A 121 14.25 12.03 -10.56
C GLY A 121 14.98 11.64 -11.85
N THR A 122 15.01 12.52 -12.84
CA THR A 122 15.53 12.23 -14.19
C THR A 122 16.84 12.93 -14.51
N GLU A 123 17.34 13.80 -13.62
CA GLU A 123 18.54 14.60 -13.88
C GLU A 123 19.78 13.72 -14.16
N PRO A 124 20.50 13.94 -15.27
CA PRO A 124 21.69 13.16 -15.62
C PRO A 124 22.92 13.63 -14.82
N ALA A 125 23.02 13.26 -13.55
CA ALA A 125 24.07 13.78 -12.66
C ALA A 125 24.51 12.77 -11.58
N ILE A 126 25.46 11.89 -11.93
CA ILE A 126 26.12 10.99 -10.94
C ILE A 126 26.90 11.80 -9.88
N GLY A 127 27.37 13.01 -10.19
CA GLY A 127 28.06 13.85 -9.21
C GLY A 127 27.17 14.39 -8.08
N LYS A 128 25.84 14.22 -8.14
CA LYS A 128 24.87 14.82 -7.21
C LYS A 128 24.41 13.88 -6.09
N ALA A 129 25.28 13.01 -5.57
CA ALA A 129 24.92 12.07 -4.51
C ALA A 129 24.37 12.71 -3.21
N ALA A 130 24.63 14.00 -2.97
CA ALA A 130 24.17 14.75 -1.80
C ALA A 130 23.30 15.97 -2.17
N ALA A 131 22.72 15.99 -3.37
CA ALA A 131 21.86 17.09 -3.83
C ALA A 131 20.58 16.55 -4.49
N PRO A 132 19.44 17.25 -4.35
CA PRO A 132 18.22 16.84 -5.00
C PRO A 132 18.32 16.94 -6.52
N THR A 133 17.48 16.16 -7.18
CA THR A 133 17.31 16.20 -8.65
C THR A 133 16.58 17.48 -9.07
N ALA A 134 17.06 18.13 -10.12
CA ALA A 134 16.44 19.35 -10.68
C ALA A 134 15.39 19.08 -11.77
N SER A 135 15.33 17.85 -12.29
CA SER A 135 14.33 17.42 -13.26
C SER A 135 13.70 16.11 -12.81
N SER A 136 12.41 15.95 -13.08
CA SER A 136 11.68 14.74 -12.69
C SER A 136 10.61 14.36 -13.71
N LEU A 137 10.04 13.17 -13.51
CA LEU A 137 8.97 12.62 -14.31
C LEU A 137 7.89 12.07 -13.37
N LEU A 138 6.64 12.44 -13.63
CA LEU A 138 5.45 11.89 -12.99
C LEU A 138 4.65 11.12 -14.04
N TYR A 139 4.28 9.87 -13.76
CA TYR A 139 3.46 9.07 -14.67
C TYR A 139 2.47 8.18 -13.93
N VAL A 140 1.39 7.77 -14.61
CA VAL A 140 0.32 6.93 -14.05
C VAL A 140 0.08 5.71 -14.95
N LEU A 141 0.47 4.53 -14.47
CA LEU A 141 0.19 3.25 -15.13
C LEU A 141 -1.12 2.63 -14.63
N LEU A 142 -1.80 1.89 -15.49
CA LEU A 142 -2.98 1.10 -15.15
C LEU A 142 -2.73 -0.39 -15.39
N SER A 143 -3.23 -1.22 -14.48
CA SER A 143 -3.11 -2.69 -14.56
C SER A 143 -4.42 -3.35 -14.10
N PRO A 144 -5.06 -4.19 -14.93
CA PRO A 144 -6.26 -4.90 -14.51
C PRO A 144 -5.87 -6.02 -13.54
N VAL A 145 -6.57 -6.11 -12.41
CA VAL A 145 -6.28 -7.07 -11.34
C VAL A 145 -7.54 -7.84 -10.94
N GLY A 146 -7.34 -9.12 -10.65
CA GLY A 146 -8.40 -10.04 -10.21
C GLY A 146 -8.53 -10.19 -8.71
N ASP A 147 -9.23 -11.24 -8.30
CA ASP A 147 -9.31 -11.64 -6.89
C ASP A 147 -7.95 -12.14 -6.38
N TYR A 148 -7.44 -11.45 -5.37
CA TYR A 148 -6.19 -11.78 -4.68
C TYR A 148 -6.25 -13.15 -3.98
N PHE A 149 -7.44 -13.61 -3.60
CA PHE A 149 -7.67 -14.84 -2.85
C PHE A 149 -8.25 -15.97 -3.71
N THR A 150 -7.99 -15.95 -5.02
CA THR A 150 -8.38 -17.05 -5.92
C THR A 150 -7.78 -18.37 -5.39
N GLY A 151 -8.62 -19.25 -4.84
CA GLY A 151 -8.22 -20.50 -4.18
C GLY A 151 -8.32 -20.54 -2.64
N GLY A 152 -8.80 -19.47 -2.02
CA GLY A 152 -8.99 -19.34 -0.56
C GLY A 152 -7.99 -18.40 0.10
N ALA A 153 -8.41 -17.71 1.16
CA ALA A 153 -7.53 -16.85 1.95
C ALA A 153 -6.67 -17.69 2.88
N LYS A 154 -5.53 -18.21 2.39
CA LYS A 154 -4.55 -18.87 3.23
C LYS A 154 -4.00 -17.89 4.27
N PRO A 155 -4.16 -18.15 5.58
CA PRO A 155 -3.58 -17.30 6.62
C PRO A 155 -2.07 -17.21 6.50
N LEU A 156 -1.54 -16.00 6.69
CA LEU A 156 -0.11 -15.72 6.61
C LEU A 156 0.62 -16.20 7.86
N ARG A 157 1.88 -16.57 7.65
CA ARG A 157 2.88 -16.81 8.68
C ARG A 157 3.84 -15.62 8.74
N LEU A 158 3.92 -14.96 9.88
CA LEU A 158 4.78 -13.79 10.08
C LEU A 158 5.94 -14.11 11.00
N LEU A 159 7.17 -13.81 10.58
CA LEU A 159 8.33 -13.78 11.48
C LEU A 159 8.34 -12.45 12.24
N LEU A 160 8.40 -12.50 13.57
CA LEU A 160 8.63 -11.34 14.42
C LEU A 160 10.12 -11.01 14.43
N GLU A 161 10.49 -9.83 13.92
CA GLU A 161 11.87 -9.37 13.81
C GLU A 161 12.09 -8.18 14.75
N GLU A 162 12.80 -8.41 15.86
CA GLU A 162 13.04 -7.39 16.90
C GLU A 162 14.35 -6.62 16.74
N ASP A 163 15.33 -7.23 16.06
CA ASP A 163 16.68 -6.67 15.85
C ASP A 163 16.76 -5.84 14.56
N GLY A 164 15.84 -6.10 13.62
CA GLY A 164 15.75 -5.41 12.34
C GLY A 164 14.76 -4.25 12.32
N MET A 165 15.01 -3.31 11.39
CA MET A 165 14.06 -2.26 11.02
C MET A 165 13.74 -2.38 9.52
N ARG A 166 12.51 -2.04 9.12
CA ARG A 166 12.15 -1.98 7.69
C ARG A 166 12.97 -0.94 6.94
N CYS A 167 13.11 0.24 7.54
CA CYS A 167 13.88 1.38 7.04
C CYS A 167 14.31 2.29 8.19
N ALA A 168 15.16 3.28 7.89
CA ALA A 168 15.47 4.33 8.85
C ALA A 168 14.21 5.15 9.20
N PRO A 169 14.10 5.71 10.43
CA PRO A 169 12.91 6.45 10.87
C PRO A 169 12.45 7.56 9.93
N HIS A 170 13.37 8.36 9.36
CA HIS A 170 13.02 9.45 8.45
C HIS A 170 12.45 8.99 7.10
N MET A 171 12.61 7.70 6.77
CA MET A 171 12.06 7.09 5.56
C MET A 171 10.70 6.41 5.80
N GLY A 172 10.24 6.30 7.05
CA GLY A 172 9.09 5.49 7.43
C GLY A 172 7.81 5.85 6.70
N MET A 173 7.48 7.14 6.66
CA MET A 173 6.28 7.68 6.01
C MET A 173 6.39 7.75 4.48
N ILE A 174 7.53 7.38 3.89
CA ILE A 174 7.74 7.51 2.44
C ILE A 174 7.36 6.21 1.73
N LYS A 175 6.48 6.30 0.75
CA LYS A 175 6.19 5.18 -0.16
C LYS A 175 7.20 5.11 -1.31
N SER A 176 8.46 4.81 -0.97
CA SER A 176 9.59 4.84 -1.90
C SER A 176 9.99 3.45 -2.41
N GLY A 177 10.56 3.38 -3.61
CA GLY A 177 11.13 2.12 -4.13
C GLY A 177 12.25 1.57 -3.24
N GLY A 178 13.10 2.44 -2.69
CA GLY A 178 14.21 2.08 -1.80
C GLY A 178 13.75 1.34 -0.55
N ASN A 179 12.63 1.76 0.06
CA ASN A 179 12.03 1.11 1.23
C ASN A 179 11.57 -0.32 0.96
N TYR A 180 11.07 -0.60 -0.24
CA TYR A 180 10.67 -1.96 -0.63
C TYR A 180 11.90 -2.81 -0.92
N ALA A 181 12.89 -2.24 -1.63
CA ALA A 181 14.13 -2.94 -1.95
C ALA A 181 14.93 -3.33 -0.69
N SER A 182 15.02 -2.45 0.31
CA SER A 182 15.73 -2.74 1.57
C SER A 182 15.12 -3.89 2.36
N ALA A 183 13.80 -4.08 2.28
CA ALA A 183 13.09 -5.13 2.99
C ALA A 183 13.20 -6.53 2.33
N LEU A 184 13.57 -6.62 1.04
CA LEU A 184 13.57 -7.89 0.29
C LEU A 184 14.54 -8.93 0.86
N GLY A 185 15.75 -8.50 1.26
CA GLY A 185 16.78 -9.39 1.79
C GLY A 185 16.32 -10.12 3.06
N PRO A 186 15.92 -9.38 4.11
CA PRO A 186 15.32 -9.98 5.30
C PRO A 186 14.13 -10.90 4.99
N ILE A 187 13.14 -10.43 4.21
CA ILE A 187 11.94 -11.22 3.88
C ILE A 187 12.30 -12.53 3.17
N SER A 188 13.26 -12.49 2.25
CA SER A 188 13.71 -13.69 1.52
C SER A 188 14.40 -14.70 2.43
N ARG A 189 15.20 -14.23 3.40
CA ARG A 189 15.80 -15.11 4.42
C ARG A 189 14.75 -15.75 5.30
N ALA A 190 13.80 -14.97 5.84
CA ALA A 190 12.72 -15.48 6.67
C ALA A 190 11.90 -16.56 5.95
N ARG A 191 11.58 -16.36 4.66
CA ARG A 191 10.91 -17.37 3.83
C ARG A 191 11.71 -18.66 3.72
N LYS A 192 13.02 -18.56 3.47
CA LYS A 192 13.91 -19.71 3.29
C LYS A 192 14.15 -20.48 4.59
N GLU A 193 14.30 -19.77 5.70
CA GLU A 193 14.80 -20.33 6.96
C GLU A 193 13.70 -20.80 7.90
N CYS A 194 12.53 -20.14 7.91
CA CYS A 194 11.43 -20.47 8.82
C CYS A 194 10.05 -20.56 8.14
N ASN A 195 10.03 -20.58 6.80
CA ASN A 195 8.78 -20.67 6.02
C ASN A 195 7.79 -19.56 6.40
N ALA A 196 8.30 -18.35 6.63
CA ALA A 196 7.49 -17.15 6.83
C ALA A 196 7.05 -16.57 5.48
N ASP A 197 5.80 -16.11 5.39
CA ASP A 197 5.29 -15.43 4.22
C ASP A 197 5.77 -13.97 4.16
N GLN A 198 5.89 -13.34 5.34
CA GLN A 198 6.33 -11.95 5.56
C GLN A 198 7.06 -11.81 6.91
N ILE A 199 7.69 -10.65 7.11
CA ILE A 199 8.23 -10.21 8.41
C ILE A 199 7.31 -9.15 9.00
N LEU A 200 7.07 -9.22 10.30
CA LEU A 200 6.54 -8.13 11.12
C LEU A 200 7.71 -7.48 11.86
N PHE A 201 8.08 -6.27 11.44
CA PHE A 201 9.16 -5.52 12.08
C PHE A 201 8.69 -5.01 13.43
N CYS A 202 9.46 -5.34 14.46
CA CYS A 202 9.15 -5.06 15.85
C CYS A 202 10.35 -4.41 16.58
N PRO A 203 10.91 -3.30 16.07
CA PRO A 203 12.19 -2.78 16.57
C PRO A 203 12.13 -2.49 18.08
N ASN A 204 13.10 -3.02 18.83
CA ASN A 204 13.12 -2.95 20.30
C ASN A 204 11.89 -3.59 20.96
N GLY A 205 11.26 -4.56 20.30
CA GLY A 205 10.07 -5.26 20.76
C GLY A 205 8.75 -4.51 20.54
N ASP A 206 8.73 -3.36 19.86
CA ASP A 206 7.52 -2.59 19.56
C ASP A 206 6.91 -2.97 18.20
N VAL A 207 5.68 -3.47 18.18
CA VAL A 207 5.04 -3.99 16.97
C VAL A 207 4.66 -2.86 16.02
N GLN A 208 5.22 -2.88 14.80
CA GLN A 208 5.09 -1.75 13.87
C GLN A 208 4.34 -2.11 12.57
N GLU A 209 5.04 -2.68 11.59
CA GLU A 209 4.49 -2.96 10.26
C GLU A 209 5.22 -4.12 9.57
N THR A 210 4.69 -4.55 8.43
CA THR A 210 5.39 -5.47 7.52
C THR A 210 6.06 -4.70 6.39
N GLY A 211 6.72 -5.40 5.46
CA GLY A 211 7.37 -4.75 4.32
C GLY A 211 6.45 -3.91 3.43
N ALA A 212 5.15 -4.20 3.38
CA ALA A 212 4.22 -3.56 2.45
C ALA A 212 2.80 -3.31 2.99
N ALA A 213 2.53 -3.62 4.25
CA ALA A 213 1.20 -3.55 4.85
C ALA A 213 1.27 -3.23 6.36
N ASN A 214 0.26 -2.52 6.85
CA ASN A 214 0.10 -2.29 8.28
C ASN A 214 -0.43 -3.54 8.99
N PHE A 215 -0.10 -3.70 10.27
CA PHE A 215 -0.56 -4.82 11.08
C PHE A 215 -1.72 -4.42 11.98
N ILE A 216 -2.71 -5.31 12.12
CA ILE A 216 -3.87 -5.17 12.98
C ILE A 216 -4.04 -6.45 13.81
N LEU A 217 -4.27 -6.29 15.11
CA LEU A 217 -4.72 -7.34 16.03
C LEU A 217 -6.17 -7.06 16.44
N ILE A 218 -6.99 -8.10 16.53
CA ILE A 218 -8.39 -8.03 16.95
C ILE A 218 -8.57 -8.98 18.13
N ASP A 219 -8.91 -8.44 19.30
CA ASP A 219 -9.11 -9.18 20.56
C ASP A 219 -10.50 -8.86 21.10
N GLY A 220 -11.47 -9.74 20.83
CA GLY A 220 -12.88 -9.51 21.13
C GLY A 220 -13.45 -8.34 20.31
N ASN A 221 -13.93 -7.29 20.99
CA ASN A 221 -14.46 -6.07 20.34
C ASN A 221 -13.40 -4.99 20.11
N GLU A 222 -12.14 -5.25 20.43
CA GLU A 222 -11.05 -4.27 20.33
C GLU A 222 -10.18 -4.54 19.10
N ILE A 223 -9.96 -3.50 18.28
CA ILE A 223 -8.91 -3.45 17.27
C ILE A 223 -7.70 -2.71 17.84
N ILE A 224 -6.54 -3.35 17.81
CA ILE A 224 -5.27 -2.79 18.25
C ILE A 224 -4.33 -2.66 17.05
N THR A 225 -3.74 -1.49 16.87
CA THR A 225 -2.70 -1.24 15.86
C THR A 225 -1.78 -0.12 16.34
N LYS A 226 -0.54 -0.07 15.83
CA LYS A 226 0.44 0.94 16.22
C LYS A 226 -0.09 2.36 15.99
N ALA A 227 0.11 3.27 16.95
CA ALA A 227 -0.20 4.68 16.79
C ALA A 227 0.64 5.31 15.66
N LEU A 228 0.09 6.27 14.93
CA LEU A 228 0.82 6.92 13.85
C LEU A 228 2.05 7.70 14.38
N ASP A 229 3.21 7.41 13.82
CA ASP A 229 4.45 8.16 14.03
C ASP A 229 5.25 8.21 12.71
N SER A 230 6.45 8.79 12.72
CA SER A 230 7.25 8.94 11.51
C SER A 230 7.89 7.65 10.99
N THR A 231 7.89 6.57 11.78
CA THR A 231 8.73 5.39 11.57
C THR A 231 8.15 4.37 10.61
N PHE A 232 6.89 4.53 10.20
CA PHE A 232 6.19 3.58 9.33
C PHE A 232 5.20 4.25 8.38
N LEU A 233 4.70 3.50 7.39
CA LEU A 233 3.83 4.07 6.36
C LEU A 233 2.38 4.17 6.85
N HIS A 234 1.77 5.34 6.69
CA HIS A 234 0.36 5.56 7.05
C HIS A 234 -0.56 5.04 5.94
N GLY A 235 -1.12 3.84 6.12
CA GLY A 235 -1.95 3.18 5.12
C GLY A 235 -3.36 3.74 5.00
N VAL A 236 -3.78 4.11 3.79
CA VAL A 236 -5.18 4.49 3.49
C VAL A 236 -6.16 3.37 3.82
N THR A 237 -5.80 2.11 3.55
CA THR A 237 -6.63 0.95 3.92
C THR A 237 -6.72 0.78 5.43
N ARG A 238 -5.62 0.98 6.17
CA ARG A 238 -5.63 0.97 7.65
C ARG A 238 -6.63 2.00 8.15
N ASP A 239 -6.48 3.26 7.74
CA ASP A 239 -7.37 4.35 8.13
C ASP A 239 -8.85 4.06 7.83
N SER A 240 -9.14 3.51 6.64
CA SER A 240 -10.51 3.18 6.23
C SER A 240 -11.10 2.04 7.07
N ILE A 241 -10.33 0.98 7.35
CA ILE A 241 -10.77 -0.13 8.20
C ILE A 241 -11.03 0.32 9.63
N LEU A 242 -10.16 1.16 10.20
CA LEU A 242 -10.36 1.71 11.54
C LEU A 242 -11.61 2.58 11.63
N THR A 243 -11.90 3.36 10.58
CA THR A 243 -13.13 4.16 10.50
C THR A 243 -14.37 3.27 10.46
N ILE A 244 -14.41 2.26 9.57
CA ILE A 244 -15.52 1.31 9.50
C ILE A 244 -15.71 0.56 10.82
N ALA A 245 -14.63 0.17 11.49
CA ALA A 245 -14.70 -0.52 12.77
C ALA A 245 -15.35 0.34 13.87
N ARG A 246 -15.00 1.64 13.94
CA ARG A 246 -15.64 2.58 14.89
C ARG A 246 -17.13 2.70 14.62
N ASP A 247 -17.53 2.86 13.36
CA ASP A 247 -18.93 2.96 12.95
C ASP A 247 -19.71 1.66 13.24
N ALA A 248 -19.03 0.51 13.21
CA ALA A 248 -19.58 -0.78 13.62
C ALA A 248 -19.65 -0.98 15.14
N GLY A 249 -19.23 0.00 15.95
CA GLY A 249 -19.26 -0.06 17.41
C GLY A 249 -18.07 -0.79 18.05
N MET A 250 -16.99 -1.05 17.30
CA MET A 250 -15.77 -1.63 17.83
C MET A 250 -14.93 -0.58 18.58
N THR A 251 -14.21 -1.02 19.61
CA THR A 251 -13.19 -0.19 20.26
C THR A 251 -11.96 -0.17 19.36
N VAL A 252 -11.50 1.01 18.92
CA VAL A 252 -10.26 1.15 18.15
C VAL A 252 -9.19 1.81 19.01
N THR A 253 -8.11 1.07 19.26
CA THR A 253 -6.98 1.48 20.09
C THR A 253 -5.73 1.61 19.24
N GLU A 254 -5.37 2.86 18.92
CA GLU A 254 -4.13 3.20 18.23
C GLU A 254 -3.05 3.53 19.27
N ARG A 255 -2.15 2.57 19.56
CA ARG A 255 -1.07 2.71 20.55
C ARG A 255 0.10 1.78 20.26
N ASP A 256 1.23 2.05 20.89
CA ASP A 256 2.35 1.11 20.92
C ASP A 256 1.99 -0.13 21.77
N PHE A 257 2.46 -1.28 21.33
CA PHE A 257 2.28 -2.55 22.04
C PHE A 257 3.43 -3.51 21.73
N THR A 258 3.81 -4.29 22.74
CA THR A 258 5.02 -5.08 22.67
C THR A 258 4.79 -6.44 22.00
N VAL A 259 5.86 -7.05 21.52
CA VAL A 259 5.86 -8.47 21.07
C VAL A 259 5.35 -9.39 22.17
N ALA A 260 5.72 -9.13 23.43
CA ALA A 260 5.22 -9.91 24.57
C ALA A 260 3.68 -9.81 24.70
N GLU A 261 3.12 -8.61 24.62
CA GLU A 261 1.67 -8.41 24.63
C GLU A 261 0.99 -9.07 23.41
N LEU A 262 1.58 -8.92 22.23
CA LEU A 262 1.08 -9.55 21.00
C LEU A 262 0.97 -11.07 21.16
N LEU A 263 2.03 -11.73 21.64
CA LEU A 263 2.07 -13.17 21.82
C LEU A 263 1.13 -13.67 22.93
N GLU A 264 0.92 -12.87 23.98
CA GLU A 264 -0.06 -13.17 25.02
C GLU A 264 -1.49 -13.14 24.46
N ARG A 265 -1.85 -12.05 23.76
CA ARG A 265 -3.19 -11.88 23.18
C ARG A 265 -3.48 -12.82 22.02
N ALA A 266 -2.49 -13.09 21.17
CA ALA A 266 -2.61 -13.99 20.03
C ALA A 266 -3.10 -15.39 20.43
N LYS A 267 -2.77 -15.86 21.64
CA LYS A 267 -3.17 -17.18 22.14
C LYS A 267 -4.61 -17.25 22.64
N LYS A 268 -5.28 -16.11 22.85
CA LYS A 268 -6.65 -16.10 23.37
C LYS A 268 -7.61 -16.66 22.31
N PRO A 269 -8.61 -17.47 22.70
CA PRO A 269 -9.63 -17.93 21.77
C PRO A 269 -10.38 -16.75 21.13
N GLY A 270 -10.54 -16.80 19.81
CA GLY A 270 -11.24 -15.75 19.06
C GLY A 270 -10.39 -14.52 18.69
N THR A 271 -9.12 -14.46 19.12
CA THR A 271 -8.20 -13.43 18.61
C THR A 271 -7.95 -13.63 17.12
N GLU A 272 -7.96 -12.53 16.37
CA GLU A 272 -7.66 -12.51 14.94
C GLU A 272 -6.52 -11.53 14.67
N ALA A 273 -5.77 -11.72 13.60
CA ALA A 273 -4.81 -10.72 13.13
C ALA A 273 -4.85 -10.63 11.61
N ALA A 274 -4.52 -9.45 11.08
CA ALA A 274 -4.53 -9.21 9.64
C ALA A 274 -3.49 -8.17 9.20
N LEU A 275 -3.07 -8.29 7.95
CA LEU A 275 -2.32 -7.26 7.24
C LEU A 275 -3.28 -6.39 6.41
N SER A 276 -3.16 -5.07 6.55
CA SER A 276 -4.00 -4.09 5.85
C SER A 276 -3.26 -3.39 4.71
N GLY A 277 -3.84 -3.40 3.51
CA GLY A 277 -3.29 -2.71 2.34
C GLY A 277 -4.12 -2.85 1.06
N THR A 278 -3.90 -1.95 0.09
CA THR A 278 -4.72 -1.82 -1.14
C THR A 278 -4.87 -3.12 -1.93
N ALA A 279 -3.84 -3.96 -1.99
CA ALA A 279 -3.82 -5.16 -2.84
C ALA A 279 -4.91 -6.17 -2.45
N ALA A 280 -5.01 -6.49 -1.16
CA ALA A 280 -5.84 -7.56 -0.61
C ALA A 280 -6.86 -7.09 0.44
N VAL A 281 -6.90 -5.79 0.73
CA VAL A 281 -7.70 -5.14 1.80
C VAL A 281 -7.27 -5.61 3.19
N LEU A 282 -7.66 -6.82 3.59
CA LEU A 282 -7.23 -7.49 4.82
C LEU A 282 -6.83 -8.92 4.48
N THR A 283 -5.57 -9.25 4.78
CA THR A 283 -5.06 -10.62 4.65
C THR A 283 -4.90 -11.23 6.04
N PRO A 284 -5.57 -12.36 6.35
CA PRO A 284 -5.52 -12.97 7.67
C PRO A 284 -4.11 -13.47 8.01
N VAL A 285 -3.77 -13.43 9.29
CA VAL A 285 -2.52 -13.94 9.87
C VAL A 285 -2.87 -15.07 10.82
N GLY A 286 -2.35 -16.27 10.54
CA GLY A 286 -2.64 -17.47 11.33
C GLY A 286 -1.49 -17.89 12.25
N THR A 287 -0.26 -17.45 11.95
CA THR A 287 0.93 -17.86 12.71
C THR A 287 1.89 -16.70 12.91
N LEU A 288 2.39 -16.54 14.13
CA LEU A 288 3.54 -15.72 14.48
C LEU A 288 4.72 -16.64 14.79
N ILE A 289 5.89 -16.33 14.24
CA ILE A 289 7.13 -17.07 14.46
C ILE A 289 8.04 -16.16 15.29
N HIS A 290 8.45 -16.62 16.46
CA HIS A 290 9.28 -15.84 17.39
C HIS A 290 10.30 -16.75 18.05
N ASN A 291 11.59 -16.39 17.98
CA ASN A 291 12.70 -17.15 18.57
C ASN A 291 12.69 -18.65 18.22
N GLY A 292 12.37 -18.97 16.96
CA GLY A 292 12.29 -20.35 16.46
C GLY A 292 11.06 -21.14 16.89
N GLN A 293 10.10 -20.51 17.59
CA GLN A 293 8.84 -21.10 18.01
C GLN A 293 7.67 -20.54 17.19
N GLU A 294 6.66 -21.37 16.95
CA GLU A 294 5.43 -20.97 16.28
C GLU A 294 4.30 -20.75 17.29
N PHE A 295 3.57 -19.65 17.09
CA PHE A 295 2.45 -19.23 17.90
C PHE A 295 1.23 -19.09 17.00
N THR A 296 0.22 -19.91 17.22
CA THR A 296 -1.06 -19.81 16.52
C THR A 296 -1.81 -18.56 16.98
N VAL A 297 -2.35 -17.79 16.04
CA VAL A 297 -3.23 -16.65 16.32
C VAL A 297 -4.67 -17.16 16.39
N GLY A 298 -5.28 -17.15 17.58
CA GLY A 298 -6.63 -17.65 17.81
C GLY A 298 -6.79 -19.09 17.34
N SER A 299 -7.63 -19.29 16.31
CA SER A 299 -7.83 -20.60 15.66
C SER A 299 -6.76 -20.96 14.62
N GLY A 300 -5.95 -19.98 14.19
CA GLY A 300 -5.02 -20.10 13.06
C GLY A 300 -5.67 -19.89 11.68
N GLU A 301 -7.00 -19.73 11.64
CA GLU A 301 -7.81 -19.61 10.43
C GLU A 301 -8.29 -18.17 10.20
N PRO A 302 -8.79 -17.82 8.99
CA PRO A 302 -9.37 -16.50 8.76
C PRO A 302 -10.52 -16.21 9.72
N GLY A 303 -10.39 -15.12 10.48
CA GLY A 303 -11.35 -14.75 11.50
C GLY A 303 -12.62 -14.06 10.98
N GLU A 304 -13.69 -14.12 11.76
CA GLU A 304 -15.01 -13.60 11.38
C GLU A 304 -15.00 -12.07 11.28
N THR A 305 -14.35 -11.39 12.21
CA THR A 305 -14.29 -9.92 12.27
C THR A 305 -13.47 -9.36 11.13
N THR A 306 -12.32 -9.98 10.84
CA THR A 306 -11.45 -9.67 9.70
C THR A 306 -12.22 -9.79 8.40
N ASN A 307 -13.00 -10.87 8.22
CA ASN A 307 -13.81 -11.08 7.03
C ASN A 307 -14.95 -10.05 6.92
N LYS A 308 -15.63 -9.72 8.03
CA LYS A 308 -16.69 -8.70 8.06
C LYS A 308 -16.16 -7.32 7.68
N LEU A 309 -15.05 -6.88 8.27
CA LEU A 309 -14.44 -5.58 7.97
C LEU A 309 -13.94 -5.50 6.52
N ARG A 310 -13.33 -6.59 6.02
CA ARG A 310 -12.92 -6.70 4.62
C ARG A 310 -14.12 -6.58 3.68
N GLN A 311 -15.20 -7.31 3.97
CA GLN A 311 -16.42 -7.29 3.17
C GLN A 311 -17.07 -5.91 3.19
N ALA A 312 -17.16 -5.26 4.35
CA ALA A 312 -17.72 -3.92 4.48
C ALA A 312 -16.96 -2.88 3.62
N LEU A 313 -15.62 -2.90 3.62
CA LEU A 313 -14.85 -1.99 2.77
C LEU A 313 -15.04 -2.31 1.29
N ASN A 314 -15.02 -3.60 0.93
CA ASN A 314 -15.25 -4.06 -0.43
C ASN A 314 -16.63 -3.65 -0.96
N ASP A 315 -17.67 -3.76 -0.12
CA ASP A 315 -19.04 -3.38 -0.51
C ASP A 315 -19.14 -1.89 -0.79
N ILE A 316 -18.44 -1.03 -0.04
CA ILE A 316 -18.32 0.39 -0.39
C ILE A 316 -17.59 0.53 -1.73
N GLN A 317 -16.40 -0.07 -1.88
CA GLN A 317 -15.57 0.07 -3.08
C GLN A 317 -16.31 -0.33 -4.38
N TRP A 318 -17.07 -1.41 -4.36
CA TRP A 318 -17.84 -1.90 -5.50
C TRP A 318 -19.27 -1.34 -5.58
N GLY A 319 -19.65 -0.36 -4.75
CA GLY A 319 -20.95 0.30 -4.82
C GLY A 319 -22.14 -0.56 -4.34
N LYS A 320 -21.87 -1.61 -3.57
CA LYS A 320 -22.89 -2.49 -2.96
C LYS A 320 -23.41 -1.95 -1.62
N ALA A 321 -22.65 -1.05 -0.99
CA ALA A 321 -23.04 -0.32 0.20
C ALA A 321 -22.88 1.18 -0.04
N GLU A 322 -23.66 1.97 0.71
CA GLU A 322 -23.58 3.42 0.71
C GLU A 322 -22.18 3.90 1.14
N ASP A 323 -21.59 4.80 0.36
CA ASP A 323 -20.37 5.51 0.74
C ASP A 323 -20.71 6.69 1.66
N LYS A 324 -20.86 6.40 2.95
CA LYS A 324 -21.18 7.40 3.98
C LYS A 324 -20.07 8.42 4.22
N TYR A 325 -18.87 8.17 3.71
CA TYR A 325 -17.67 8.93 4.02
C TYR A 325 -17.20 9.81 2.86
N GLY A 326 -17.83 9.71 1.69
CA GLY A 326 -17.40 10.41 0.48
C GLY A 326 -16.01 9.96 0.00
N TRP A 327 -15.71 8.67 0.15
CA TRP A 327 -14.45 8.05 -0.29
C TRP A 327 -14.39 7.73 -1.77
N LEU A 328 -15.53 7.66 -2.47
CA LEU A 328 -15.59 7.33 -3.89
C LEU A 328 -15.67 8.60 -4.72
N GLU A 329 -14.81 8.65 -5.74
CA GLU A 329 -14.88 9.68 -6.76
C GLU A 329 -15.15 9.03 -8.12
N THR A 330 -16.25 9.42 -8.75
CA THR A 330 -16.62 8.95 -10.09
C THR A 330 -15.71 9.59 -11.14
N ILE A 331 -15.26 8.78 -12.10
CA ILE A 331 -14.43 9.19 -13.24
C ILE A 331 -15.29 9.49 -14.46
#